data_AF-A0AAD6STA3-F1
#
_entry.id   AF-A0AAD6STA3-F1
#
_cell.length_a   1.000
_cell.length_b   1.000
_cell.length_c   1.000
_cell.angle_alpha   90.00
_cell.angle_beta   90.00
_cell.angle_gamma   90.00
#
_symmetry.space_group_name_H-M   'P 1'
#
loop_
_entity.id
_entity.type
_entity.pdbx_description
1 polymer ?
#
loop_
_entity_poly.entity_id
_entity_poly.type
_entity_poly.pdbx_seq_one_letter_code
_entity_poly.pdbx_strand_id
1 'polypeptide(L)'
;MSTGCRYLFNKLIRNEFVRRICGFQSSVFRTFAPKLFHDYVNTLQPLFERDSDLRLNFTNSIFPSVTFNLGPQAVSFGHVDQLNRPIGWCLITNDGEFDYKRGGHLWLKQLKLVVEFPPAASAAIPSAVIEHGNTPLAPTETRYSITQYAAGGLFRWVKYGFRTAKRILKQKGGRALKAGFDGAPGERHAAGLNLFSKVDELAADHAACFGR
;
A
#
# COMPACT_ATOMS: atom_id res chain seq x y z
N MET A 1 -18.72 -0.95 12.76
CA MET A 1 -17.58 -1.40 13.59
C MET A 1 -18.06 -1.38 15.03
N SER A 2 -17.85 -2.44 15.82
CA SER A 2 -18.27 -2.46 17.23
C SER A 2 -17.53 -1.38 18.03
N THR A 3 -18.12 -0.91 19.13
CA THR A 3 -17.53 0.12 20.00
C THR A 3 -16.12 -0.26 20.47
N GLY A 4 -15.90 -1.55 20.79
CA GLY A 4 -14.59 -2.08 21.21
C GLY A 4 -13.54 -2.04 20.11
N CYS A 5 -13.89 -2.41 18.87
CA CYS A 5 -12.94 -2.35 17.73
C CYS A 5 -12.54 -0.91 17.41
N ARG A 6 -13.48 0.04 17.48
CA ARG A 6 -13.19 1.46 17.25
C ARG A 6 -12.28 2.03 18.34
N TYR A 7 -12.50 1.64 19.60
CA TYR A 7 -11.65 2.03 20.71
C TYR A 7 -10.21 1.52 20.53
N LEU A 8 -10.03 0.23 20.24
CA LEU A 8 -8.71 -0.36 20.04
C LEU A 8 -7.99 0.27 18.84
N PHE A 9 -8.68 0.45 17.72
CA PHE A 9 -8.12 1.11 16.55
C PHE A 9 -7.62 2.52 16.88
N ASN A 10 -8.44 3.33 17.57
CA ASN A 10 -8.06 4.67 17.99
C ASN A 10 -6.84 4.67 18.94
N LYS A 11 -6.72 3.66 19.81
CA LYS A 11 -5.55 3.50 20.69
C LYS A 11 -4.29 3.16 19.89
N LEU A 12 -4.40 2.28 18.89
CA LEU A 12 -3.28 1.89 18.02
C LEU A 12 -2.79 3.07 17.16
N ILE A 13 -3.68 3.81 16.50
CA ILE A 13 -3.25 4.93 15.65
C ILE A 13 -2.63 6.10 16.42
N ARG A 14 -2.94 6.22 17.73
CA ARG A 14 -2.36 7.23 18.63
C ARG A 14 -1.09 6.76 19.33
N ASN A 15 -0.80 5.46 19.31
CA ASN A 15 0.39 4.91 19.95
C ASN A 15 1.67 5.40 19.25
N GLU A 16 2.64 5.85 20.03
CA GLU A 16 3.87 6.43 19.49
C GLU A 16 4.71 5.44 18.66
N PHE A 17 4.85 4.20 19.13
CA PHE A 17 5.62 3.17 18.43
C PHE A 17 4.97 2.79 17.10
N VAL A 18 3.65 2.65 17.08
CA VAL A 18 2.89 2.42 15.85
C VAL A 18 3.09 3.57 14.85
N ARG A 19 3.02 4.82 15.32
CA ARG A 19 3.26 6.00 14.48
C ARG A 19 4.68 6.01 13.90
N ARG A 20 5.68 5.59 14.66
CA ARG A 20 7.07 5.47 14.20
C ARG A 20 7.20 4.39 13.11
N ILE A 21 6.58 3.22 13.30
CA ILE A 21 6.56 2.14 12.30
C ILE A 21 5.91 2.63 11.00
N CYS A 22 4.71 3.20 11.06
CA CYS A 22 4.00 3.70 9.88
C CYS A 22 4.73 4.87 9.19
N GLY A 23 5.39 5.73 9.97
CA GLY A 23 6.25 6.79 9.43
C GLY A 23 7.47 6.23 8.70
N PHE A 24 8.09 5.20 9.27
CA PHE A 24 9.20 4.48 8.63
C PHE A 24 8.75 3.81 7.33
N GLN A 25 7.62 3.11 7.32
CA GLN A 25 7.03 2.51 6.12
C GLN A 25 6.80 3.55 5.00
N SER A 26 6.23 4.71 5.36
CA SER A 26 6.07 5.81 4.41
C SER A 26 7.40 6.38 3.91
N SER A 27 8.42 6.42 4.76
CA SER A 27 9.76 6.89 4.40
C SER A 27 10.48 5.92 3.48
N VAL A 28 10.39 4.60 3.73
CA VAL A 28 10.86 3.55 2.82
C VAL A 28 10.25 3.75 1.44
N PHE A 29 8.94 3.99 1.38
CA PHE A 29 8.27 4.20 0.10
C PHE A 29 8.77 5.46 -0.62
N ARG A 30 8.92 6.58 0.11
CA ARG A 30 9.49 7.82 -0.44
C ARG A 30 10.90 7.63 -0.99
N THR A 31 11.74 6.89 -0.26
CA THR A 31 13.15 6.69 -0.60
C THR A 31 13.32 5.80 -1.82
N PHE A 32 12.62 4.66 -1.87
CA PHE A 32 12.86 3.61 -2.89
C PHE A 32 11.89 3.65 -4.08
N ALA A 33 10.81 4.41 -4.01
CA ALA A 33 9.91 4.66 -5.14
C ALA A 33 9.47 6.13 -5.21
N PRO A 34 10.41 7.09 -5.33
CA PRO A 34 10.14 8.52 -5.30
C PRO A 34 9.07 8.97 -6.30
N LYS A 35 9.13 8.49 -7.55
CA LYS A 35 8.13 8.79 -8.60
C LYS A 35 6.74 8.32 -8.21
N LEU A 36 6.63 7.09 -7.69
CA LEU A 36 5.37 6.51 -7.28
C LEU A 36 4.81 7.20 -6.02
N PHE A 37 5.67 7.55 -5.07
CA PHE A 37 5.32 8.36 -3.89
C PHE A 37 4.77 9.73 -4.31
N HIS A 38 5.43 10.41 -5.25
CA HIS A 38 5.00 11.70 -5.77
C HIS A 38 3.64 11.61 -6.48
N ASP A 39 3.44 10.56 -7.30
CA ASP A 39 2.14 10.24 -7.93
C ASP A 39 1.02 9.97 -6.91
N TYR A 40 1.34 9.31 -5.78
CA TYR A 40 0.39 9.13 -4.67
C TYR A 40 -0.03 10.47 -4.06
N VAL A 41 0.92 11.35 -3.75
CA VAL A 41 0.63 12.66 -3.17
C VAL A 41 -0.23 13.47 -4.13
N ASN A 42 0.20 13.62 -5.38
CA ASN A 42 -0.52 14.44 -6.37
C ASN A 42 -1.92 13.90 -6.68
N THR A 43 -2.10 12.57 -6.66
CA THR A 43 -3.41 11.97 -6.93
C THR A 43 -4.33 12.00 -5.72
N LEU A 44 -3.83 11.81 -4.51
CA LEU A 44 -4.67 11.71 -3.31
C LEU A 44 -4.89 13.06 -2.63
N GLN A 45 -4.02 14.04 -2.80
CA GLN A 45 -4.19 15.37 -2.22
C GLN A 45 -5.55 16.02 -2.59
N PRO A 46 -6.00 16.02 -3.87
CA PRO A 46 -7.32 16.56 -4.22
C PRO A 46 -8.50 15.85 -3.53
N LEU A 47 -8.31 14.60 -3.07
CA LEU A 47 -9.32 13.89 -2.30
C LEU A 47 -9.51 14.50 -0.91
N PHE A 48 -8.41 14.80 -0.22
CA PHE A 48 -8.44 15.40 1.12
C PHE A 48 -8.80 16.89 1.09
N GLU A 49 -8.48 17.60 0.00
CA GLU A 49 -8.91 18.99 -0.20
C GLU A 49 -10.41 19.09 -0.46
N ARG A 50 -10.98 18.13 -1.18
CA ARG A 50 -12.41 18.12 -1.52
C ARG A 50 -13.30 17.76 -0.34
N ASP A 51 -12.84 16.85 0.52
CA ASP A 51 -13.64 16.33 1.63
C ASP A 51 -12.90 16.52 2.94
N SER A 52 -13.30 17.58 3.66
CA SER A 52 -12.71 17.98 4.93
C SER A 52 -13.00 17.00 6.07
N ASP A 53 -13.85 15.98 5.88
CA ASP A 53 -14.12 14.95 6.89
C ASP A 53 -13.15 13.77 6.78
N LEU A 54 -12.45 13.64 5.65
CA LEU A 54 -11.42 12.63 5.49
C LEU A 54 -10.21 12.93 6.37
N ARG A 55 -9.68 11.87 6.99
CA ARG A 55 -8.51 11.92 7.86
C ARG A 55 -7.56 10.80 7.48
N LEU A 56 -6.27 11.14 7.36
CA LEU A 56 -5.23 10.12 7.32
C LEU A 56 -5.13 9.42 8.68
N ASN A 57 -4.77 8.14 8.66
CA ASN A 57 -4.56 7.38 9.90
C ASN A 57 -3.38 7.95 10.71
N PHE A 58 -2.38 8.49 10.02
CA PHE A 58 -1.16 9.04 10.61
C PHE A 58 -0.73 10.31 9.88
N THR A 59 -0.29 11.34 10.61
CA THR A 59 0.19 12.60 10.03
C THR A 59 1.55 12.49 9.35
N ASN A 60 2.31 11.42 9.64
CA ASN A 60 3.65 11.16 9.11
C ASN A 60 3.65 10.02 8.08
N SER A 61 2.50 9.65 7.51
CA SER A 61 2.40 8.61 6.48
C SER A 61 1.44 9.00 5.37
N ILE A 62 1.79 8.70 4.13
CA ILE A 62 0.95 9.02 2.97
C ILE A 62 -0.16 8.01 2.71
N PHE A 63 -0.14 6.86 3.39
CA PHE A 63 -1.07 5.78 3.11
C PHE A 63 -2.46 6.06 3.70
N PRO A 64 -3.53 5.98 2.89
CA PRO A 64 -4.90 6.20 3.36
C PRO A 64 -5.45 5.01 4.15
N SER A 65 -4.77 3.85 4.16
CA SER A 65 -5.24 2.64 4.82
C SER A 65 -4.13 1.96 5.63
N VAL A 66 -4.52 1.36 6.75
CA VAL A 66 -3.67 0.54 7.60
C VAL A 66 -4.45 -0.66 8.12
N THR A 67 -3.81 -1.82 8.17
CA THR A 67 -4.31 -3.04 8.80
C THR A 67 -3.38 -3.45 9.92
N PHE A 68 -3.96 -3.84 11.05
CA PHE A 68 -3.26 -4.44 12.18
C PHE A 68 -3.66 -5.90 12.27
N ASN A 69 -2.73 -6.81 11.99
CA ASN A 69 -2.92 -8.25 12.20
C ASN A 69 -2.45 -8.58 13.61
N LEU A 70 -3.40 -8.65 14.55
CA LEU A 70 -3.16 -8.70 15.99
C LEU A 70 -2.92 -10.11 16.55
N GLY A 71 -2.53 -11.07 15.71
CA GLY A 71 -2.04 -12.38 16.15
C GLY A 71 -3.07 -13.26 16.89
N PRO A 72 -2.61 -14.18 17.77
CA PRO A 72 -1.21 -14.37 18.17
C PRO A 72 -0.34 -14.93 17.05
N GLN A 73 -0.94 -15.58 16.04
CA GLN A 73 -0.23 -16.13 14.88
C GLN A 73 -0.80 -15.54 13.59
N ALA A 74 -0.36 -14.33 13.23
CA ALA A 74 -0.75 -13.69 11.98
C ALA A 74 -0.12 -14.41 10.77
N VAL A 75 -0.81 -15.46 10.32
CA VAL A 75 -0.46 -16.24 9.12
C VAL A 75 -1.45 -15.94 8.00
N SER A 76 -0.94 -15.77 6.78
CA SER A 76 -1.75 -15.50 5.60
C SER A 76 -1.51 -16.55 4.53
N PHE A 77 -2.60 -17.20 4.09
CA PHE A 77 -2.61 -18.03 2.88
C PHE A 77 -2.33 -17.20 1.63
N GLY A 78 -2.13 -17.89 0.50
CA GLY A 78 -1.87 -17.23 -0.77
C GLY A 78 -3.02 -16.36 -1.22
N HIS A 79 -2.74 -15.08 -1.42
CA HIS A 79 -3.71 -14.11 -1.89
C HIS A 79 -3.04 -12.97 -2.66
N VAL A 80 -3.89 -12.19 -3.33
CA VAL A 80 -3.56 -10.90 -3.92
C VAL A 80 -4.51 -9.86 -3.33
N ASP A 81 -4.02 -8.67 -3.05
CA ASP A 81 -4.85 -7.57 -2.58
C ASP A 81 -5.54 -6.88 -3.77
N GLN A 82 -6.53 -7.55 -4.36
CA GLN A 82 -7.13 -7.14 -5.65
C GLN A 82 -7.72 -5.72 -5.67
N LEU A 83 -8.07 -5.18 -4.51
CA LEU A 83 -8.61 -3.82 -4.37
C LEU A 83 -7.52 -2.74 -4.27
N ASN A 84 -6.28 -3.13 -3.98
CA ASN A 84 -5.15 -2.21 -3.92
C ASN A 84 -4.78 -1.70 -5.31
N ARG A 85 -4.01 -0.63 -5.35
CA ARG A 85 -3.51 -0.09 -6.60
C ARG A 85 -2.52 -1.09 -7.23
N PRO A 86 -2.69 -1.51 -8.50
CA PRO A 86 -1.84 -2.52 -9.13
C PRO A 86 -0.33 -2.26 -9.08
N ILE A 87 0.07 -1.02 -9.37
CA ILE A 87 1.48 -0.60 -9.28
C ILE A 87 1.87 -0.09 -7.89
N GLY A 88 0.90 0.02 -6.99
CA GLY A 88 1.07 0.57 -5.67
C GLY A 88 1.82 -0.38 -4.75
N TRP A 89 2.55 0.18 -3.79
CA TRP A 89 3.23 -0.63 -2.77
C TRP A 89 2.35 -0.80 -1.53
N CYS A 90 2.43 -2.01 -0.99
CA CYS A 90 1.93 -2.41 0.31
C CYS A 90 3.15 -2.58 1.22
N LEU A 91 3.16 -1.88 2.34
CA LEU A 91 4.28 -1.83 3.27
C LEU A 91 3.91 -2.66 4.48
N ILE A 92 4.63 -3.74 4.71
CA ILE A 92 4.36 -4.71 5.76
C ILE A 92 5.53 -4.65 6.74
N THR A 93 5.25 -4.42 8.02
CA THR A 93 6.21 -4.64 9.11
C THR A 93 5.67 -5.78 9.96
N ASN A 94 6.44 -6.83 10.15
CA ASN A 94 6.08 -7.89 11.10
C ASN A 94 6.84 -7.72 12.42
N ASP A 95 6.29 -8.33 13.45
CA ASP A 95 6.92 -8.39 14.77
C ASP A 95 6.41 -9.62 15.53
N GLY A 96 6.99 -9.91 16.69
CA GLY A 96 6.63 -11.05 17.53
C GLY A 96 7.83 -11.95 17.84
N GLU A 97 7.57 -12.99 18.63
CA GLU A 97 8.57 -13.96 19.07
C GLU A 97 8.47 -15.24 18.23
N PHE A 98 9.35 -15.37 17.24
CA PHE A 98 9.44 -16.54 16.37
C PHE A 98 10.85 -16.70 15.76
N ASP A 99 11.22 -17.93 15.39
CA ASP A 99 12.44 -18.22 14.66
C ASP A 99 12.25 -17.96 13.16
N TYR A 100 12.64 -16.76 12.72
CA TYR A 100 12.49 -16.32 11.33
C TYR A 100 13.32 -17.10 10.31
N LYS A 101 14.21 -17.99 10.75
CA LYS A 101 14.96 -18.90 9.87
C LYS A 101 14.22 -20.22 9.63
N ARG A 102 13.18 -20.48 10.42
CA ARG A 102 12.39 -21.73 10.36
C ARG A 102 10.96 -21.49 9.90
N GLY A 103 10.38 -20.32 10.16
CA GLY A 103 8.99 -20.01 9.90
C GLY A 103 8.72 -18.52 9.67
N GLY A 104 7.48 -18.18 9.36
CA GLY A 104 7.06 -16.78 9.13
C GLY A 104 7.69 -16.10 7.90
N HIS A 105 8.32 -16.84 6.99
CA HIS A 105 8.96 -16.31 5.78
C HIS A 105 7.92 -15.65 4.88
N LEU A 106 8.28 -14.52 4.25
CA LEU A 106 7.48 -13.90 3.21
C LEU A 106 7.73 -14.63 1.89
N TRP A 107 6.68 -15.16 1.26
CA TRP A 107 6.79 -15.77 -0.05
C TRP A 107 6.08 -14.94 -1.12
N LEU A 108 6.66 -14.89 -2.31
CA LEU A 108 6.23 -14.05 -3.45
C LEU A 108 6.22 -14.92 -4.72
N LYS A 109 5.04 -15.40 -5.13
CA LYS A 109 4.92 -16.49 -6.12
C LYS A 109 5.43 -16.13 -7.50
N GLN A 110 5.02 -14.99 -8.05
CA GLN A 110 5.41 -14.56 -9.39
C GLN A 110 6.92 -14.25 -9.49
N LEU A 111 7.56 -13.86 -8.38
CA LEU A 111 9.00 -13.65 -8.31
C LEU A 111 9.78 -14.94 -8.02
N LYS A 112 9.10 -16.03 -7.65
CA LYS A 112 9.70 -17.29 -7.20
C LYS A 112 10.67 -17.08 -6.02
N LEU A 113 10.30 -16.18 -5.10
CA LEU A 113 11.10 -15.85 -3.92
C LEU A 113 10.42 -16.32 -2.64
N VAL A 114 11.23 -16.84 -1.73
CA VAL A 114 10.90 -17.03 -0.32
C VAL A 114 11.99 -16.34 0.48
N VAL A 115 11.59 -15.39 1.32
CA VAL A 115 12.51 -14.50 2.02
C VAL A 115 12.33 -14.70 3.53
N GLU A 116 13.42 -15.04 4.21
CA GLU A 116 13.49 -14.97 5.67
C GLU A 116 13.07 -13.55 6.09
N PHE A 117 12.05 -13.44 6.94
CA PHE A 117 11.45 -12.14 7.28
C PHE A 117 11.49 -11.92 8.81
N PRO A 118 12.61 -11.38 9.33
CA PRO A 118 12.85 -11.25 10.76
C PRO A 118 11.80 -10.37 11.49
N PRO A 119 11.56 -10.57 12.79
CA PRO A 119 10.83 -9.61 13.60
C PRO A 119 11.39 -8.19 13.46
N ALA A 120 10.50 -7.20 13.48
CA ALA A 120 10.77 -5.79 13.23
C ALA A 120 11.29 -5.42 11.83
N ALA A 121 11.37 -6.38 10.90
CA ALA A 121 11.72 -6.09 9.51
C ALA A 121 10.51 -5.53 8.74
N SER A 122 10.79 -4.81 7.65
CA SER A 122 9.76 -4.28 6.75
C SER A 122 9.99 -4.71 5.31
N ALA A 123 8.90 -5.02 4.60
CA ALA A 123 8.89 -5.34 3.19
C ALA A 123 7.94 -4.40 2.44
N ALA A 124 8.34 -3.99 1.23
CA ALA A 124 7.50 -3.22 0.31
C ALA A 124 7.21 -4.08 -0.92
N ILE A 125 5.93 -4.38 -1.17
CA ILE A 125 5.54 -5.27 -2.27
C ILE A 125 4.37 -4.71 -3.09
N PRO A 126 4.31 -4.97 -4.41
CA PRO A 126 3.13 -4.66 -5.22
C PRO A 126 2.03 -5.72 -4.99
N SER A 127 1.39 -5.67 -3.83
CA SER A 127 0.52 -6.74 -3.30
C SER A 127 -0.74 -7.03 -4.13
N ALA A 128 -1.13 -6.10 -5.00
CA ALA A 128 -2.26 -6.25 -5.91
C ALA A 128 -1.97 -7.17 -7.11
N VAL A 129 -0.70 -7.39 -7.45
CA VAL A 129 -0.29 -8.14 -8.66
C VAL A 129 0.65 -9.30 -8.36
N ILE A 130 1.25 -9.34 -7.18
CA ILE A 130 2.05 -10.48 -6.70
C ILE A 130 1.24 -11.25 -5.67
N GLU A 131 0.96 -12.51 -5.96
CA GLU A 131 0.41 -13.47 -5.01
C GLU A 131 1.46 -13.73 -3.93
N HIS A 132 1.05 -13.54 -2.70
CA HIS A 132 1.94 -13.57 -1.55
C HIS A 132 1.24 -14.14 -0.32
N GLY A 133 2.06 -14.44 0.69
CA GLY A 133 1.62 -14.87 1.99
C GLY A 133 2.82 -15.03 2.91
N ASN A 134 2.62 -15.72 4.04
CA ASN A 134 3.74 -16.10 4.88
C ASN A 134 3.66 -17.57 5.28
N THR A 135 4.82 -18.18 5.52
CA THR A 135 4.89 -19.58 5.95
C THR A 135 4.36 -19.73 7.38
N PRO A 136 3.87 -20.93 7.75
CA PRO A 136 3.45 -21.20 9.12
C PRO A 136 4.54 -20.92 10.17
N LEU A 137 4.08 -20.77 11.40
CA LEU A 137 4.90 -20.63 12.61
C LEU A 137 4.84 -21.94 13.41
N ALA A 138 5.77 -22.12 14.33
CA ALA A 138 5.67 -23.19 15.32
C ALA A 138 4.53 -22.90 16.32
N PRO A 139 3.91 -23.93 16.96
CA PRO A 139 2.69 -23.76 17.75
C PRO A 139 2.76 -22.75 18.90
N THR A 140 3.94 -22.50 19.46
CA THR A 140 4.15 -21.58 20.59
C THR A 140 4.66 -20.20 20.17
N GLU A 141 4.95 -20.01 18.89
CA GLU A 141 5.48 -18.76 18.36
C GLU A 141 4.37 -17.73 18.14
N THR A 142 4.75 -16.46 18.23
CA THR A 142 3.85 -15.34 17.99
C THR A 142 4.32 -14.48 16.82
N ARG A 143 3.36 -13.97 16.05
CA ARG A 143 3.61 -13.03 14.97
C ARG A 143 2.44 -12.08 14.81
N TYR A 144 2.78 -10.82 14.64
CA TYR A 144 1.89 -9.70 14.37
C TYR A 144 2.36 -8.98 13.11
N SER A 145 1.50 -8.17 12.51
CA SER A 145 1.97 -7.24 11.48
C SER A 145 1.15 -5.97 11.38
N ILE A 146 1.82 -4.91 10.94
CA ILE A 146 1.24 -3.63 10.57
C ILE A 146 1.44 -3.46 9.07
N THR A 147 0.34 -3.27 8.34
CA THR A 147 0.37 -3.17 6.89
C THR A 147 -0.26 -1.87 6.42
N GLN A 148 0.48 -1.03 5.69
CA GLN A 148 -0.02 0.19 5.07
C GLN A 148 -0.16 0.05 3.56
N TYR A 149 -1.28 0.52 3.00
CA TYR A 149 -1.61 0.34 1.59
C TYR A 149 -2.60 1.40 1.10
N ALA A 150 -2.90 1.38 -0.20
CA ALA A 150 -3.89 2.26 -0.80
C ALA A 150 -4.77 1.53 -1.82
N ALA A 151 -6.08 1.69 -1.67
CA ALA A 151 -7.06 1.14 -2.60
C ALA A 151 -6.96 1.84 -3.97
N GLY A 152 -6.87 1.06 -5.05
CA GLY A 152 -6.81 1.58 -6.42
C GLY A 152 -8.08 2.34 -6.83
N GLY A 153 -9.20 2.09 -6.13
CA GLY A 153 -10.45 2.82 -6.29
C GLY A 153 -10.32 4.32 -5.98
N LEU A 154 -9.50 4.71 -5.01
CA LEU A 154 -9.29 6.11 -4.64
C LEU A 154 -8.65 6.90 -5.80
N PHE A 155 -7.63 6.32 -6.41
CA PHE A 155 -6.94 6.91 -7.57
C PHE A 155 -7.88 7.05 -8.76
N ARG A 156 -8.69 6.02 -9.05
CA ARG A 156 -9.69 6.10 -10.12
C ARG A 156 -10.76 7.14 -9.82
N TRP A 157 -11.21 7.23 -8.58
CA TRP A 157 -12.22 8.20 -8.17
C TRP A 157 -11.76 9.63 -8.44
N VAL A 158 -10.54 9.99 -8.01
CA VAL A 158 -9.97 11.32 -8.28
C VAL A 158 -9.77 11.52 -9.78
N LYS A 159 -9.15 10.56 -10.47
CA LYS A 159 -8.90 10.63 -11.92
C LYS A 159 -10.17 10.82 -12.75
N TYR A 160 -11.29 10.25 -12.31
CA TYR A 160 -12.60 10.37 -12.95
C TYR A 160 -13.35 11.67 -12.59
N GLY A 161 -12.71 12.60 -11.90
CA GLY A 161 -13.32 13.83 -11.42
C GLY A 161 -14.37 13.55 -10.35
N PHE A 162 -14.05 12.70 -9.38
CA PHE A 162 -14.88 12.34 -8.23
C PHE A 162 -16.22 11.71 -8.64
N ARG A 163 -16.15 10.76 -9.57
CA ARG A 163 -17.31 10.01 -10.10
C ARG A 163 -16.96 8.54 -10.22
N THR A 164 -17.97 7.68 -10.04
CA THR A 164 -17.80 6.25 -10.29
C THR A 164 -17.71 5.99 -11.80
N ALA A 165 -16.99 4.94 -12.19
CA ALA A 165 -17.00 4.47 -13.58
C ALA A 165 -18.43 4.19 -14.07
N LYS A 166 -19.29 3.63 -13.20
CA LYS A 166 -20.72 3.40 -13.48
C LYS A 166 -21.45 4.70 -13.84
N ARG A 167 -21.20 5.80 -13.11
CA ARG A 167 -21.80 7.11 -13.41
C ARG A 167 -21.28 7.71 -14.71
N ILE A 168 -20.01 7.52 -15.03
CA ILE A 168 -19.44 7.96 -16.32
C ILE A 168 -20.06 7.19 -17.48
N LEU A 169 -20.11 5.86 -17.38
CA LEU A 169 -20.60 5.00 -18.46
C LEU A 169 -22.09 5.19 -18.78
N LYS A 170 -22.89 5.69 -17.83
CA LYS A 170 -24.31 6.02 -18.04
C LYS A 170 -24.53 7.31 -18.85
N GLN A 171 -23.52 8.15 -19.04
CA GLN A 171 -23.64 9.41 -19.79
C GLN A 171 -23.60 9.16 -21.30
N LYS A 172 -24.20 10.05 -22.09
CA LYS A 172 -24.04 10.06 -23.55
C LYS A 172 -22.55 10.24 -23.87
N GLY A 173 -21.99 9.35 -24.68
CA GLY A 173 -20.54 9.32 -24.94
C GLY A 173 -19.67 8.79 -23.78
N GLY A 174 -20.27 8.20 -22.74
CA GLY A 174 -19.57 7.77 -21.53
C GLY A 174 -18.40 6.80 -21.74
N ARG A 175 -18.45 5.96 -22.79
CA ARG A 175 -17.31 5.10 -23.19
C ARG A 175 -16.11 5.93 -23.64
N ALA A 176 -16.32 6.91 -24.53
CA ALA A 176 -15.28 7.81 -25.00
C ALA A 176 -14.75 8.69 -23.86
N LEU A 177 -15.63 9.19 -22.99
CA LEU A 177 -15.22 9.95 -21.81
C LEU A 177 -14.35 9.11 -20.86
N LYS A 178 -14.74 7.86 -20.59
CA LYS A 178 -13.94 6.95 -19.76
C LYS A 178 -12.59 6.62 -20.41
N ALA A 179 -12.57 6.39 -21.73
CA ALA A 179 -11.32 6.17 -22.48
C ALA A 179 -10.40 7.40 -22.44
N GLY A 180 -10.96 8.62 -22.51
CA GLY A 180 -10.21 9.86 -22.33
C GLY A 180 -9.53 9.97 -20.96
N PHE A 181 -10.13 9.40 -19.91
CA PHE A 181 -9.44 9.25 -18.63
C PHE A 181 -8.42 8.12 -18.66
N ASP A 182 -8.81 6.91 -19.05
CA ASP A 182 -7.98 5.72 -18.90
C ASP A 182 -6.79 5.65 -19.89
N GLY A 183 -6.84 6.39 -21.00
CA GLY A 183 -5.92 6.27 -22.12
C GLY A 183 -6.29 5.10 -23.04
N ALA A 184 -5.50 4.90 -24.08
CA ALA A 184 -5.60 3.73 -24.94
C ALA A 184 -5.24 2.45 -24.16
N PRO A 185 -5.71 1.26 -24.59
CA PRO A 185 -5.32 0.00 -23.99
C PRO A 185 -3.79 -0.12 -23.90
N GLY A 186 -3.27 -0.47 -22.72
CA GLY A 186 -1.83 -0.63 -22.49
C GLY A 186 -1.09 0.64 -22.04
N GLU A 187 -1.54 1.84 -22.41
CA GLU A 187 -0.88 3.10 -22.02
C GLU A 187 -0.83 3.26 -20.50
N ARG A 188 -1.92 2.93 -19.82
CA ARG A 188 -1.99 2.95 -18.36
C ARG A 188 -0.99 2.00 -17.71
N HIS A 189 -0.76 0.83 -18.30
CA HIS A 189 0.23 -0.11 -17.81
C HIS A 189 1.64 0.43 -18.03
N ALA A 190 1.96 0.89 -19.23
CA ALA A 190 3.26 1.46 -19.54
C ALA A 190 3.59 2.67 -18.66
N ALA A 191 2.65 3.61 -18.52
CA ALA A 191 2.79 4.77 -17.64
C ALA A 191 2.98 4.35 -16.17
N GLY A 192 2.26 3.32 -15.72
CA GLY A 192 2.42 2.79 -14.37
C GLY A 192 3.78 2.13 -14.12
N LEU A 193 4.30 1.39 -15.10
CA LEU A 193 5.64 0.79 -15.02
C LEU A 193 6.74 1.86 -14.99
N ASN A 194 6.58 2.96 -15.72
CA ASN A 194 7.52 4.08 -15.71
C ASN A 194 7.62 4.81 -14.35
N LEU A 195 6.67 4.59 -13.45
CA LEU A 195 6.72 5.11 -12.08
C LEU A 195 7.61 4.28 -11.14
N PHE A 196 8.04 3.09 -11.55
CA PHE A 196 9.05 2.35 -10.79
C PHE A 196 10.44 2.97 -11.04
N SER A 197 11.20 3.14 -9.97
CA SER A 197 12.60 3.56 -10.04
C SER A 197 13.49 2.33 -10.19
N LYS A 198 14.56 2.48 -10.97
CA LYS A 198 15.67 1.52 -10.97
C LYS A 198 16.70 1.94 -9.93
N VAL A 199 17.50 0.99 -9.45
CA VAL A 199 18.48 1.23 -8.38
C VAL A 199 19.53 2.26 -8.79
N ASP A 200 20.00 2.19 -10.03
CA ASP A 200 20.98 3.11 -10.63
C ASP A 200 20.40 4.50 -10.95
N GLU A 201 19.08 4.60 -11.16
CA GLU A 201 18.37 5.86 -11.44
C GLU A 201 17.85 6.54 -10.16
N LEU A 202 17.92 5.88 -8.99
CA LEU A 202 17.19 6.29 -7.79
C LEU A 202 17.56 7.70 -7.30
N ALA A 203 18.85 8.06 -7.34
CA ALA A 203 19.30 9.40 -6.94
C ALA A 203 18.76 10.49 -7.88
N ALA A 204 18.75 10.23 -9.19
CA ALA A 204 18.23 11.15 -10.19
C ALA A 204 16.71 11.30 -10.06
N ASP A 205 15.97 10.20 -9.89
CA ASP A 205 14.53 10.21 -9.65
C ASP A 205 14.18 10.99 -8.37
N HIS A 206 14.96 10.82 -7.29
CA HIS A 206 14.75 11.56 -6.06
C HIS A 206 15.01 13.07 -6.23
N ALA A 207 16.05 13.45 -6.97
CA ALA A 207 16.31 14.85 -7.32
C ALA A 207 15.19 15.44 -8.20
N ALA A 208 14.66 14.68 -9.16
CA ALA A 208 13.56 15.13 -10.02
C ALA A 208 12.24 15.30 -9.24
N CYS A 209 11.95 14.43 -8.26
CA CYS A 209 10.71 14.48 -7.48
C CYS A 209 10.76 15.42 -6.27
N PHE A 210 11.93 15.66 -5.69
CA PHE A 210 12.08 16.35 -4.41
C PHE A 210 13.22 17.39 -4.36
N GLY A 211 14.01 17.52 -5.42
CA GLY A 211 15.00 18.58 -5.54
C GLY A 211 14.32 19.94 -5.56
N ARG A 212 14.93 20.90 -4.87
CA ARG A 212 14.53 22.32 -4.89
C ARG A 212 15.34 23.04 -5.95
#